data_AF-A0AAU2Y7H1-F1
#
_entry.id   AF-A0AAU2Y7H1-F1
#
_cell.length_a   1.000
_cell.length_b   1.000
_cell.length_c   1.000
_cell.angle_alpha   90.00
_cell.angle_beta   90.00
_cell.angle_gamma   90.00
#
_symmetry.space_group_name_H-M   'P 1'
#
loop_
_entity.id
_entity.type
_entity.pdbx_description
1 polymer ?
#
loop_
_entity_poly.entity_id
_entity_poly.type
_entity_poly.pdbx_seq_one_letter_code
_entity_poly.pdbx_strand_id
1 'polypeptide(L)'
;MSLVLEPRTDDKRWTAVRSSAPVFVLVSGWQLGADGTARVSLRCAGTRGGTAEVTAFAKAPDVAGAARGTFTLHVNVVPYTTQG
;
A
#
# COMPACT_ATOMS: atom_id res chain seq x y z
N MET A 1 -0.96 1.04 11.16
CA MET A 1 -2.06 0.55 10.30
C MET A 1 -1.54 -0.61 9.46
N SER A 2 -2.39 -1.57 9.09
CA SER A 2 -2.03 -2.63 8.15
C SER A 2 -3.06 -2.73 7.03
N LEU A 3 -2.59 -3.02 5.82
CA LEU A 3 -3.42 -3.36 4.67
C LEU A 3 -3.14 -4.81 4.28
N VAL A 4 -4.20 -5.62 4.17
CA VAL A 4 -4.13 -7.00 3.69
C VAL A 4 -4.78 -7.04 2.32
N LEU A 5 -4.03 -7.52 1.33
CA LEU A 5 -4.51 -7.74 -0.03
C LEU A 5 -4.69 -9.24 -0.20
N GLU A 6 -5.92 -9.64 -0.47
CA GLU A 6 -6.26 -11.04 -0.70
C GLU A 6 -5.56 -11.58 -1.95
N PRO A 7 -5.35 -12.91 -2.04
CA PRO A 7 -4.86 -13.54 -3.26
C PRO A 7 -5.73 -13.13 -4.45
N ARG A 8 -5.09 -12.88 -5.60
CA ARG A 8 -5.82 -12.50 -6.79
C ARG A 8 -6.47 -13.73 -7.42
N THR A 9 -7.64 -13.53 -8.01
CA THR A 9 -8.38 -14.56 -8.76
C THR A 9 -8.05 -14.56 -10.26
N ASP A 10 -7.19 -13.64 -10.71
CA ASP A 10 -6.62 -13.61 -12.06
C ASP A 10 -5.19 -14.20 -12.06
N ASP A 11 -4.59 -14.36 -13.23
CA ASP A 11 -3.22 -14.91 -13.37
C ASP A 11 -2.11 -13.95 -12.90
N LYS A 12 -2.46 -12.88 -12.16
CA LYS A 12 -1.50 -11.88 -11.67
C LYS A 12 -1.17 -12.12 -10.21
N ARG A 13 0.06 -11.76 -9.85
CA ARG A 13 0.53 -11.76 -8.46
C ARG A 13 0.76 -10.33 -8.01
N TRP A 14 0.53 -10.07 -6.72
CA TRP A 14 0.96 -8.84 -6.09
C TRP A 14 2.49 -8.75 -6.12
N THR A 15 3.03 -7.59 -6.48
CA THR A 15 4.48 -7.43 -6.65
C THR A 15 5.06 -6.27 -5.84
N ALA A 16 4.27 -5.22 -5.60
CA ALA A 16 4.74 -4.06 -4.86
C ALA A 16 3.58 -3.25 -4.28
N VAL A 17 3.91 -2.36 -3.36
CA VAL A 17 3.05 -1.28 -2.89
C VAL A 17 3.87 0.01 -2.81
N ARG A 18 3.27 1.15 -3.18
CA ARG A 18 3.93 2.46 -3.14
C ARG A 18 2.98 3.49 -2.57
N SER A 19 3.53 4.44 -1.82
CA SER A 19 2.83 5.64 -1.36
C SER A 19 3.20 6.82 -2.24
N SER A 20 2.23 7.62 -2.67
CA SER A 20 2.47 8.85 -3.42
C SER A 20 3.08 9.96 -2.55
N ALA A 21 2.83 9.93 -1.24
CA ALA A 21 3.35 10.90 -0.28
C ALA A 21 3.87 10.18 0.99
N PRO A 22 5.09 9.60 0.94
CA PRO A 22 5.69 8.88 2.07
C PRO A 22 5.87 9.73 3.34
N VAL A 23 5.91 11.05 3.19
CA VAL A 23 5.96 12.01 4.30
C VAL A 23 4.70 11.98 5.19
N PHE A 24 3.55 11.59 4.63
CA PHE A 24 2.29 11.44 5.37
C PHE A 24 2.00 9.98 5.71
N VAL A 25 2.18 9.08 4.73
CA VAL A 25 1.93 7.64 4.90
C VAL A 25 3.12 6.86 4.35
N LEU A 26 3.94 6.32 5.25
CA LEU A 26 5.10 5.51 4.91
C LEU A 26 4.72 4.03 4.82
N VAL A 27 5.07 3.39 3.69
CA VAL A 27 5.13 1.93 3.60
C VAL A 27 6.34 1.46 4.39
N SER A 28 6.08 0.88 5.57
CA SER A 28 7.12 0.42 6.51
C SER A 28 7.41 -1.07 6.44
N GLY A 29 6.57 -1.84 5.74
CA GLY A 29 6.75 -3.27 5.54
C GLY A 29 5.89 -3.80 4.41
N TRP A 30 6.43 -4.78 3.68
CA TRP A 30 5.80 -5.48 2.58
C TRP A 30 6.17 -6.96 2.67
N GLN A 31 5.18 -7.85 2.71
CA GLN A 31 5.39 -9.29 2.72
C GLN A 31 4.34 -9.97 1.84
N LEU A 32 4.80 -10.75 0.85
CA LEU A 32 3.96 -11.62 0.05
C LEU A 32 4.03 -13.03 0.62
N GLY A 33 2.88 -13.59 1.00
CA GLY A 33 2.75 -14.98 1.43
C GLY A 33 2.78 -15.96 0.26
N ALA A 34 3.16 -17.20 0.53
CA ALA A 34 3.12 -18.28 -0.45
C ALA A 34 1.70 -18.60 -0.94
N ASP A 35 0.69 -18.28 -0.12
CA ASP A 35 -0.74 -18.33 -0.44
C ASP A 35 -1.20 -17.22 -1.41
N GLY A 36 -0.31 -16.27 -1.75
CA GLY A 36 -0.60 -15.12 -2.60
C GLY A 36 -1.16 -13.91 -1.84
N THR A 37 -1.37 -14.01 -0.52
CA THR A 37 -1.82 -12.89 0.32
C THR A 37 -0.67 -11.90 0.52
N ALA A 38 -0.88 -10.62 0.24
CA ALA A 38 0.11 -9.59 0.55
C ALA A 38 -0.27 -8.81 1.82
N ARG A 39 0.69 -8.67 2.75
CA ARG A 39 0.54 -7.90 3.99
C ARG A 39 1.42 -6.66 3.92
N VAL A 40 0.82 -5.51 4.18
CA VAL A 40 1.48 -4.20 4.14
C VAL A 40 1.39 -3.53 5.51
N SER A 41 2.52 -3.06 6.01
CA SER A 41 2.57 -2.25 7.24
C SER A 41 2.71 -0.78 6.88
N LEU A 42 1.77 0.04 7.33
CA LEU A 42 1.72 1.48 7.07
C LEU A 42 1.92 2.29 8.36
N ARG A 43 2.78 3.30 8.30
CA ARG A 43 3.00 4.29 9.37
C ARG A 43 2.50 5.66 8.92
N CYS A 44 1.59 6.25 9.68
CA CYS A 44 1.09 7.60 9.44
C CYS A 44 1.89 8.60 10.28
N ALA A 45 2.31 9.72 9.70
CA ALA A 45 2.97 10.79 10.42
C ALA A 45 1.93 11.60 11.23
N GLY A 46 1.68 11.21 12.48
CA GLY A 46 0.58 11.75 13.29
C GLY A 46 0.62 13.26 13.59
N THR A 47 1.76 13.92 13.42
CA THR A 47 1.93 15.36 13.65
C THR A 47 1.74 16.22 12.39
N ARG A 48 1.60 15.61 11.20
CA ARG A 48 1.44 16.33 9.92
C ARG A 48 0.17 15.86 9.25
N GLY A 49 -0.75 16.79 9.00
CA GLY A 49 -1.93 16.54 8.20
C GLY A 49 -1.62 16.48 6.71
N GLY A 50 -2.34 15.64 5.97
CA GLY A 50 -2.19 15.55 4.52
C GLY A 50 -2.85 14.32 3.91
N THR A 51 -2.87 14.25 2.58
CA THR A 51 -3.42 13.13 1.83
C THR A 51 -2.30 12.31 1.18
N ALA A 52 -2.52 11.00 1.08
CA ALA A 52 -1.62 10.10 0.36
C ALA A 52 -2.44 9.03 -0.37
N GLU A 53 -1.92 8.57 -1.50
CA GLU A 53 -2.44 7.42 -2.21
C GLU A 53 -1.48 6.25 -2.02
N VAL A 54 -2.00 5.12 -1.54
CA VAL A 54 -1.26 3.88 -1.40
C VAL A 54 -1.71 2.94 -2.51
N THR A 55 -0.87 2.76 -3.51
CA THR A 55 -1.17 1.93 -4.68
C THR A 55 -0.49 0.57 -4.57
N ALA A 56 -1.28 -0.49 -4.73
CA ALA A 56 -0.79 -1.86 -4.84
C ALA A 56 -0.71 -2.28 -6.31
N PHE A 57 0.41 -2.91 -6.66
CA PHE A 57 0.75 -3.29 -8.02
C PHE A 57 0.68 -4.80 -8.19
N ALA A 58 0.19 -5.23 -9.35
CA ALA A 58 0.15 -6.63 -9.71
C ALA A 58 0.59 -6.86 -11.15
N LYS A 59 1.11 -8.05 -11.41
CA LYS A 59 1.61 -8.46 -12.73
C LYS A 59 1.53 -9.98 -12.89
N ALA A 60 1.28 -10.43 -14.11
CA ALA A 60 1.47 -11.83 -14.46
C ALA A 60 2.96 -12.20 -14.39
N PRO A 61 3.33 -13.39 -13.88
CA PRO A 61 4.72 -13.76 -13.61
C PRO A 61 5.59 -13.78 -14.88
N ASP A 62 5.06 -14.32 -15.99
CA ASP A 62 5.84 -14.59 -17.21
C ASP A 62 5.68 -13.51 -18.29
N VAL A 63 5.00 -12.40 -17.98
CA VAL A 63 4.78 -11.31 -18.94
C VAL A 63 5.92 -10.30 -18.82
N ALA A 64 6.51 -9.86 -19.93
CA ALA A 64 7.49 -8.76 -19.90
C ALA A 64 6.82 -7.40 -19.60
N GLY A 65 7.53 -6.48 -18.94
CA GLY A 65 7.05 -5.12 -18.66
C GLY A 65 6.78 -4.80 -17.18
N ALA A 66 6.36 -3.56 -16.90
CA ALA A 66 6.14 -3.09 -15.53
C ALA A 66 4.81 -3.60 -14.94
N ALA A 67 4.79 -3.79 -13.62
CA ALA A 67 3.56 -4.07 -12.89
C ALA A 67 2.63 -2.84 -12.95
N ARG A 68 1.31 -3.08 -13.00
CA ARG A 68 0.30 -2.02 -13.06
C ARG A 68 -0.36 -1.86 -11.70
N GLY A 69 -0.74 -0.62 -11.36
CA GLY A 69 -1.58 -0.34 -10.20
C GLY A 69 -2.94 -1.02 -10.40
N THR A 70 -3.36 -1.82 -9.43
CA THR A 70 -4.64 -2.56 -9.49
C THR A 70 -5.56 -2.29 -8.31
N PHE A 71 -5.02 -1.69 -7.26
CA PHE A 71 -5.78 -1.21 -6.11
C PHE A 71 -5.13 0.07 -5.59
N THR A 72 -5.94 1.07 -5.27
CA THR A 72 -5.47 2.32 -4.67
C THR A 72 -6.30 2.61 -3.42
N LEU A 73 -5.61 2.75 -2.29
CA LEU A 73 -6.18 3.23 -1.05
C LEU A 73 -5.90 4.71 -0.90
N HIS A 74 -6.95 5.53 -0.85
CA HIS A 74 -6.84 6.94 -0.53
C HIS A 74 -6.83 7.10 1.00
N VAL A 75 -5.79 7.75 1.51
CA VAL A 75 -5.59 7.97 2.94
C VAL A 75 -5.61 9.47 3.22
N ASN A 76 -6.46 9.88 4.15
CA ASN A 76 -6.45 11.22 4.73
C ASN A 76 -5.88 11.15 6.14
N VAL A 77 -4.71 11.74 6.37
CA VAL A 77 -4.08 11.85 7.68
C VAL A 77 -4.55 13.15 8.31
N VAL A 78 -5.34 13.04 9.37
CA VAL A 78 -5.78 14.18 10.16
C VAL A 78 -4.82 14.31 11.35
N PRO A 79 -4.14 15.46 11.52
CA PRO A 79 -3.25 15.64 12.65
C PRO A 79 -4.11 15.70 13.92
N TYR A 80 -3.72 14.94 14.93
CA TYR A 80 -4.33 15.09 16.24
C TYR A 80 -3.85 16.44 16.80
N THR A 81 -4.70 17.46 16.77
CA THR A 81 -4.44 18.68 17.53
C THR A 81 -4.37 18.25 18.99
N THR A 82 -3.23 18.47 19.65
CA THR A 82 -3.14 18.47 21.10
C THR A 82 -4.19 19.45 21.62
N GLN A 83 -5.37 18.96 22.01
CA GLN A 83 -6.16 19.64 23.03
C GLN A 83 -5.41 19.41 24.35
N GLY A 84 -4.70 20.46 24.75
CA GLY A 84 -4.05 20.63 26.04
C GLY A 84 -3.92 22.12 26.27
#